data_AF-A0A660TNV8-F1
#
_entry.id   AF-A0A660TNV8-F1
#
_cell.length_a   1.000
_cell.length_b   1.000
_cell.length_c   1.000
_cell.angle_alpha   90.00
_cell.angle_beta   90.00
_cell.angle_gamma   90.00
#
_symmetry.space_group_name_H-M   'P 1'
#
loop_
_entity.id
_entity.type
_entity.pdbx_description
1 polymer ?
#
loop_
_entity_poly.entity_id
_entity_poly.type
_entity_poly.pdbx_seq_one_letter_code
_entity_poly.pdbx_strand_id
1 'polypeptide(L)' 'AGMQASFANLPADKKLIVNCYSGQTAGQTVGILRLLGYDAASLKHGMGTGKTGDTGWANEGFELVK' A
#
# COMPACT_ATOMS: atom_id res chain seq x y z
N ALA A 1 18.18 12.29 -1.17
CA ALA A 1 17.99 10.94 -0.60
C ALA A 1 16.69 10.35 -1.14
N GLY A 2 16.58 9.01 -1.25
CA GLY A 2 15.36 8.36 -1.73
C GLY A 2 14.34 8.14 -0.61
N MET A 3 13.17 7.58 -0.95
CA MET A 3 12.06 7.30 -0.01
C MET A 3 12.50 6.49 1.22
N GLN A 4 13.48 5.60 1.07
CA GLN A 4 13.97 4.73 2.15
C GLN A 4 14.50 5.50 3.36
N ALA A 5 14.96 6.74 3.17
CA ALA A 5 15.45 7.57 4.28
C ALA A 5 14.36 7.86 5.32
N SER A 6 13.08 7.83 4.92
CA SER A 6 11.95 8.05 5.80
C SER A 6 11.44 6.78 6.49
N PHE A 7 11.93 5.59 6.12
CA PHE A 7 11.44 4.33 6.68
C PHE A 7 11.72 4.18 8.17
N ALA A 8 12.80 4.79 8.68
CA ALA A 8 13.10 4.81 10.12
C ALA A 8 12.02 5.54 10.96
N ASN A 9 11.16 6.34 10.33
CA ASN A 9 10.08 7.05 11.01
C ASN A 9 8.75 6.26 11.01
N LEU A 10 8.72 5.06 10.41
CA LEU A 10 7.52 4.24 10.36
C LEU A 10 7.32 3.51 11.70
N PRO A 11 6.06 3.37 12.17
CA PRO A 11 5.78 2.62 13.39
C PRO A 11 6.05 1.13 13.15
N ALA A 12 7.00 0.57 13.90
CA ALA A 12 7.36 -0.85 13.83
C ALA A 12 6.42 -1.76 14.63
N ASP A 13 5.62 -1.18 15.54
CA ASP A 13 4.67 -1.86 16.41
C ASP A 13 3.26 -2.01 15.79
N LYS A 14 3.06 -1.49 14.57
CA LYS A 14 1.76 -1.49 13.89
C LYS A 14 1.86 -2.10 12.50
N LYS A 15 0.75 -2.68 12.06
CA LYS A 15 0.60 -3.14 10.68
C LYS A 15 0.55 -1.95 9.72
N LEU A 16 1.44 -1.94 8.75
CA LEU A 16 1.51 -0.95 7.68
C LEU A 16 0.69 -1.42 6.48
N ILE A 17 -0.36 -0.68 6.13
CA ILE A 17 -1.11 -0.92 4.89
C ILE A 17 -0.58 0.02 3.82
N VAL A 18 0.06 -0.54 2.80
CA VAL A 18 0.61 0.21 1.67
C VAL A 18 -0.36 0.16 0.50
N ASN A 19 -0.54 1.30 -0.14
CA ASN A 19 -1.50 1.45 -1.22
C ASN A 19 -0.91 2.24 -2.40
N CYS A 20 -1.37 1.93 -3.60
CA CYS A 20 -1.16 2.74 -4.81
C CYS A 20 -2.39 2.59 -5.72
N TYR A 21 -2.34 3.02 -6.98
CA TYR A 21 -3.53 2.98 -7.84
C TYR A 21 -4.03 1.55 -8.12
N SER A 22 -3.13 0.64 -8.52
CA SER A 22 -3.47 -0.74 -8.92
C SER A 22 -2.91 -1.82 -7.99
N GLY A 23 -2.21 -1.42 -6.92
CA GLY A 23 -1.56 -2.32 -5.96
C GLY A 23 -0.18 -2.85 -6.37
N GLN A 24 0.28 -2.64 -7.62
CA GLN A 24 1.54 -3.20 -8.13
C GLN A 24 2.78 -2.65 -7.41
N THR A 25 2.96 -1.33 -7.41
CA THR A 25 4.07 -0.68 -6.72
C THR A 25 3.99 -0.87 -5.21
N ALA A 26 2.77 -0.87 -4.64
CA ALA A 26 2.56 -1.14 -3.23
C ALA A 26 3.07 -2.55 -2.83
N GLY A 27 2.87 -3.55 -3.69
CA GLY A 27 3.43 -4.90 -3.50
C GLY A 27 4.96 -4.92 -3.42
N GLN A 28 5.64 -4.17 -4.29
CA GLN A 28 7.11 -4.05 -4.26
C GLN A 28 7.57 -3.37 -2.96
N THR A 29 6.91 -2.28 -2.56
CA THR A 29 7.22 -1.59 -1.29
C THR A 29 7.01 -2.49 -0.09
N VAL A 30 5.93 -3.28 -0.04
CA VAL A 30 5.66 -4.24 1.02
C VAL A 30 6.76 -5.31 1.11
N GLY A 31 7.28 -5.79 -0.02
CA GLY A 31 8.41 -6.70 -0.04
C GLY A 31 9.64 -6.12 0.69
N ILE A 32 9.97 -4.87 0.39
CA ILE A 32 11.09 -4.16 1.04
C ILE A 32 10.82 -3.94 2.53
N LEU A 33 9.62 -3.48 2.90
CA LEU A 33 9.26 -3.25 4.31
C LEU A 33 9.32 -4.53 5.14
N ARG A 34 8.87 -5.67 4.59
CA ARG A 34 8.98 -6.97 5.25
C ARG A 34 10.42 -7.44 5.42
N LEU A 35 11.29 -7.21 4.43
CA LEU A 35 12.72 -7.49 4.56
C LEU A 35 13.38 -6.66 5.68
N LEU A 36 12.87 -5.46 5.93
CA LEU A 36 13.31 -4.58 7.01
C LEU A 36 12.67 -4.90 8.38
N GLY A 37 11.82 -5.94 8.46
CA GLY A 37 11.21 -6.41 9.70
C GLY A 37 9.86 -5.78 10.06
N TYR A 38 9.26 -4.97 9.18
CA TYR A 38 7.93 -4.41 9.41
C TYR A 38 6.82 -5.42 9.09
N ASP A 39 5.75 -5.42 9.90
CA ASP A 39 4.48 -6.05 9.52
C ASP A 39 3.78 -5.15 8.49
N ALA A 40 3.88 -5.51 7.21
CA ALA A 40 3.30 -4.74 6.11
C ALA A 40 2.40 -5.59 5.21
N ALA A 41 1.33 -5.00 4.69
CA ALA A 41 0.44 -5.61 3.70
C ALA A 41 0.08 -4.61 2.59
N SER A 42 -0.13 -5.13 1.38
CA SER A 42 -0.57 -4.32 0.24
C SER A 42 -2.09 -4.32 0.17
N LEU A 43 -2.70 -3.17 -0.09
CA LEU A 43 -4.12 -3.10 -0.40
C LEU A 43 -4.39 -3.80 -1.74
N LYS A 44 -5.21 -4.85 -1.72
CA LYS A 44 -5.53 -5.65 -2.91
C LYS A 44 -6.15 -4.74 -3.98
N HIS A 45 -5.58 -4.77 -5.17
CA HIS A 45 -5.95 -3.91 -6.31
C HIS A 45 -5.83 -2.39 -6.07
N GLY A 46 -5.21 -1.98 -4.96
CA GLY A 46 -4.97 -0.59 -4.64
C GLY A 46 -6.25 0.24 -4.46
N MET A 47 -6.19 1.52 -4.83
CA MET A 47 -7.37 2.38 -4.90
C MET A 47 -8.38 1.94 -5.96
N GLY A 48 -7.98 1.11 -6.93
CA GLY A 48 -8.79 0.80 -8.09
C GLY A 48 -8.46 1.71 -9.27
N THR A 49 -8.46 1.13 -10.45
CA THR A 49 -8.28 1.80 -11.75
C THR A 49 -9.25 1.19 -12.76
N GLY A 50 -9.39 1.77 -13.95
CA GLY A 50 -10.18 1.12 -15.01
C GLY A 50 -9.69 -0.30 -15.38
N LYS A 51 -8.41 -0.62 -15.13
CA LYS A 51 -7.83 -1.95 -15.41
C LYS A 51 -8.10 -2.98 -14.31
N THR A 52 -8.50 -2.56 -13.12
CA THR A 52 -8.82 -3.49 -12.00
C THR A 52 -10.29 -3.89 -11.99
N GLY A 53 -11.09 -3.47 -12.98
CA GLY A 53 -12.50 -3.81 -13.11
C GLY A 53 -13.28 -3.39 -11.86
N ASP A 54 -14.14 -4.27 -11.34
CA ASP A 54 -14.95 -4.01 -10.15
C ASP A 54 -14.19 -4.11 -8.83
N THR A 55 -12.85 -4.20 -8.87
CA THR A 55 -12.02 -4.43 -7.69
C THR A 55 -11.05 -3.27 -7.42
N GLY A 56 -10.75 -3.05 -6.13
CA GLY A 56 -9.97 -1.91 -5.65
C GLY A 56 -10.85 -0.91 -4.91
N TRP A 57 -10.26 -0.18 -3.95
CA TRP A 57 -11.00 0.51 -2.91
C TRP A 57 -12.16 1.38 -3.42
N ALA A 58 -11.89 2.26 -4.38
CA ALA A 58 -12.89 3.15 -4.96
C ALA A 58 -13.86 2.42 -5.91
N ASN A 59 -13.39 1.40 -6.63
CA ASN A 59 -14.23 0.63 -7.56
C ASN A 59 -15.25 -0.24 -6.81
N GLU A 60 -14.91 -0.71 -5.61
CA GLU A 60 -15.80 -1.44 -4.71
C GLU A 60 -16.74 -0.51 -3.91
N GLY A 61 -16.63 0.81 -4.11
CA GLY A 61 -17.52 1.80 -3.49
C GLY A 61 -17.22 2.10 -2.02
N PHE A 62 -16.03 1.77 -1.52
CA PHE A 62 -15.62 2.13 -0.17
C PHE A 62 -15.44 3.65 -0.02
N GLU A 63 -15.63 4.15 1.19
CA GLU A 63 -15.63 5.58 1.49
C GLU A 63 -14.28 6.24 1.17
N LEU A 64 -14.34 7.44 0.60
CA LEU A 64 -13.20 8.30 0.33
C LEU A 64 -13.28 9.53 1.23
N VAL A 65 -12.20 9.78 1.96
CA VAL A 65 -12.03 11.04 2.69
C VAL A 65 -11.52 12.09 1.70
N LYS A 66 -12.21 13.23 1.64
CA LYS A 66 -11.82 14.38 0.80
C LYS A 66 -10.86 15.31 1.53
#